data_AF-A0A609DYE3-F1
#
_entry.id   AF-A0A609DYE3-F1
#
_cell.length_a   1.000
_cell.length_b   1.000
_cell.length_c   1.000
_cell.angle_alpha   90.00
_cell.angle_beta   90.00
_cell.angle_gamma   90.00
#
_symmetry.space_group_name_H-M   'P 1'
#
loop_
_entity.id
_entity.type
_entity.pdbx_description
1 polymer ?
#
loop_
_entity_poly.entity_id
_entity_poly.type
_entity_poly.pdbx_seq_one_letter_code
_entity_poly.pdbx_strand_id
1 'polypeptide(L)' 'PSIDPAEVYRLYTIEKMGATAIARQLGIGRASVYRALENYEQPA' A
#
# COMPACT_ATOMS: atom_id res chain seq x y z
N PRO A 1 -11.35 -7.29 5.38
CA PRO A 1 -10.13 -7.48 4.57
C PRO A 1 -8.92 -6.87 5.28
N SER A 2 -8.06 -7.71 5.84
CA SER A 2 -6.78 -7.26 6.39
C SER A 2 -5.81 -7.02 5.23
N ILE A 3 -5.29 -5.82 5.15
CA ILE A 3 -4.30 -5.42 4.16
C ILE A 3 -2.97 -5.46 4.87
N ASP A 4 -1.97 -6.09 4.25
CA ASP A 4 -0.60 -6.07 4.75
C ASP A 4 0.07 -4.75 4.35
N PRO A 5 0.31 -3.82 5.31
CA PRO A 5 0.90 -2.53 5.01
C PRO A 5 2.37 -2.65 4.56
N ALA A 6 3.08 -3.69 5.02
CA ALA A 6 4.48 -3.92 4.65
C ALA A 6 4.58 -4.29 3.16
N GLU A 7 3.65 -5.12 2.67
CA GLU A 7 3.60 -5.46 1.25
C GLU A 7 3.24 -4.25 0.38
N VAL A 8 2.30 -3.41 0.82
CA VAL A 8 1.99 -2.14 0.14
C VAL A 8 3.23 -1.24 0.06
N TYR A 9 3.97 -1.10 1.16
CA TYR A 9 5.18 -0.30 1.21
C TYR A 9 6.31 -0.86 0.33
N ARG A 10 6.50 -2.18 0.31
CA ARG A 10 7.49 -2.86 -0.56
C ARG A 10 7.20 -2.60 -2.04
N LEU A 11 5.95 -2.77 -2.46
CA LEU A 11 5.53 -2.51 -3.85
C LEU A 11 5.69 -1.04 -4.23
N TYR A 12 5.45 -0.12 -3.29
CA TYR A 12 5.61 1.31 -3.52
C TYR A 12 7.09 1.74 -3.60
N THR A 13 7.95 1.20 -2.74
CA THR A 13 9.34 1.66 -2.60
C THR A 13 10.35 0.87 -3.43
N ILE A 14 10.23 -0.46 -3.46
CA ILE A 14 11.15 -1.35 -4.18
C ILE A 14 10.73 -1.45 -5.65
N GLU A 15 9.47 -1.82 -5.89
CA GLU A 15 8.95 -2.01 -7.27
C GLU A 15 8.51 -0.69 -7.92
N LYS A 16 8.52 0.42 -7.17
CA LYS A 16 8.12 1.77 -7.61
C LYS A 16 6.74 1.84 -8.26
N MET A 17 5.83 0.97 -7.82
CA MET A 17 4.48 0.91 -8.36
C MET A 17 3.64 2.09 -7.86
N GLY A 18 2.80 2.63 -8.75
CA GLY A 18 1.79 3.61 -8.36
C GLY A 18 0.63 2.99 -7.58
N ALA A 19 -0.05 3.78 -6.75
CA ALA A 19 -1.15 3.33 -5.89
C ALA A 19 -2.29 2.62 -6.65
N THR A 20 -2.57 3.02 -7.90
CA THR A 20 -3.59 2.35 -8.75
C THR A 20 -3.15 0.95 -9.17
N ALA A 21 -1.86 0.75 -9.45
CA ALA A 21 -1.33 -0.57 -9.83
C ALA A 21 -1.31 -1.51 -8.63
N ILE A 22 -0.88 -1.01 -7.46
CA ILE A 22 -0.91 -1.74 -6.19
C ILE A 22 -2.33 -2.15 -5.83
N ALA A 23 -3.30 -1.24 -5.94
CA ALA A 23 -4.70 -1.50 -5.69
C ALA A 23 -5.25 -2.65 -6.56
N ARG A 24 -4.90 -2.67 -7.85
CA ARG A 24 -5.30 -3.74 -8.77
C ARG A 24 -4.62 -5.07 -8.45
N GLN A 25 -3.32 -5.04 -8.12
CA GLN A 25 -2.55 -6.24 -7.80
C GLN A 25 -3.01 -6.91 -6.50
N LEU A 26 -3.35 -6.12 -5.49
CA LEU A 26 -3.79 -6.62 -4.18
C LEU A 26 -5.32 -6.79 -4.07
N GLY A 27 -6.09 -6.40 -5.08
CA GLY A 27 -7.56 -6.47 -5.05
C GLY A 27 -8.19 -5.54 -4.01
N ILE A 28 -7.59 -4.37 -3.76
CA ILE A 28 -8.03 -3.40 -2.75
C ILE A 28 -8.38 -2.05 -3.37
N GLY A 29 -9.10 -1.22 -2.61
CA GLY A 29 -9.36 0.17 -3.01
C GLY A 29 -8.12 1.06 -2.83
N ARG A 30 -7.99 2.08 -3.70
CA ARG A 30 -6.90 3.09 -3.61
C ARG A 30 -6.84 3.78 -2.24
N ALA A 31 -7.99 4.09 -1.63
CA ALA A 31 -8.04 4.68 -0.30
C ALA A 31 -7.39 3.79 0.78
N SER A 32 -7.42 2.47 0.59
CA SER A 32 -6.77 1.55 1.51
C SER A 32 -5.25 1.46 1.29
N VAL A 33 -4.78 1.66 0.05
CA VAL A 33 -3.35 1.81 -0.25
C VAL A 33 -2.77 3.03 0.45
N TYR A 34 -3.42 4.20 0.33
CA TYR A 34 -2.95 5.42 0.99
C TYR A 34 -2.91 5.30 2.52
N ARG A 35 -3.97 4.76 3.13
CA ARG A 35 -3.99 4.51 4.58
C ARG A 35 -2.89 3.57 5.04
N ALA A 36 -2.57 2.55 4.25
CA ALA A 36 -1.48 1.63 4.55
C ALA A 36 -0.11 2.33 4.47
N LEU A 37 0.11 3.21 3.49
CA LEU A 37 1.34 4.01 3.37
C LEU A 37 1.46 5.02 4.52
N GLU A 38 0.41 5.79 4.81
CA GLU A 38 0.39 6.76 5.91
C GLU A 38 0.70 6.10 7.26
N ASN A 39 0.05 4.96 7.56
CA ASN A 39 0.28 4.22 8.80
C ASN A 39 1.67 3.55 8.88
N TYR A 40 2.34 3.32 7.74
CA TYR A 40 3.68 2.74 7.72
C TYR A 40 4.78 3.81 7.86
N GLU A 41 4.51 5.04 7.38
CA GLU A 41 5.43 6.18 7.49
C GLU A 41 5.32 6.91 8.84
N GLN A 42 4.22 6.75 9.57
CA GLN A 42 4.09 7.24 10.94
C GLN A 42 4.51 6.17 11.94
N PRO A 43 5.73 6.19 12.49
CA PRO A 43 6.03 5.39 13.68
C PRO A 43 5.16 5.90 14.84
N ALA A 44 4.48 4.98 15.52
CA ALA A 44 3.72 5.24 16.73
C ALA A 44 4.59 5.80 17.87
#